data_AF-A0A285CLT5-F1
#
_entry.id   AF-A0A285CLT5-F1
#
_cell.length_a   1.000
_cell.length_b   1.000
_cell.length_c   1.000
_cell.angle_alpha   90.00
_cell.angle_beta   90.00
_cell.angle_gamma   90.00
#
_symmetry.space_group_name_H-M   'P 1'
#
loop_
_entity.id
_entity.type
_entity.pdbx_description
1 polymer ?
#
loop_
_entity_poly.entity_id
_entity_poly.type
_entity_poly.pdbx_seq_one_letter_code
_entity_poly.pdbx_strand_id
1 'polypeptide(L)' 'MIEQIAVNANINLIYVETILKIIGIAYIAEFAAQISKDAGLGSIASKIELAGKVLILAMAVPILTVLIETIIGLIPV' A
#
# COMPACT_ATOMS: atom_id res chain seq x y z
N MET A 1 14.29 -7.20 -12.52
CA MET A 1 13.19 -8.13 -12.88
C MET A 1 11.82 -7.47 -12.73
N ILE A 2 11.40 -7.00 -11.55
CA ILE A 2 10.10 -6.33 -11.36
C ILE A 2 9.98 -5.06 -12.21
N GLU A 3 11.02 -4.23 -12.28
CA GLU A 3 11.03 -3.05 -13.15
C GLU A 3 10.89 -3.40 -14.65
N GLN A 4 11.56 -4.47 -15.09
CA GLN A 4 11.44 -4.96 -16.48
C GLN A 4 10.02 -5.44 -16.79
N ILE A 5 9.36 -6.11 -15.84
CA ILE A 5 7.96 -6.53 -15.99
C ILE A 5 7.04 -5.30 -16.08
N ALA A 6 7.27 -4.29 -15.24
CA ALA A 6 6.49 -3.05 -15.25
C ALA A 6 6.61 -2.32 -16.60
N VAL A 7 7.83 -2.17 -17.11
CA VAL A 7 8.12 -1.55 -18.40
C VAL A 7 7.48 -2.33 -19.55
N ASN A 8 7.60 -3.66 -19.55
CA ASN A 8 7.01 -4.51 -20.59
C ASN A 8 5.46 -4.49 -20.56
N ALA A 9 4.86 -4.27 -19.39
CA ALA A 9 3.41 -4.17 -19.22
C ALA A 9 2.87 -2.74 -19.44
N ASN A 10 3.72 -1.78 -19.85
CA ASN A 10 3.36 -0.36 -19.97
C ASN A 10 2.82 0.26 -18.66
N ILE A 11 3.26 -0.26 -17.52
CA ILE A 11 2.89 0.24 -16.20
C ILE A 11 3.91 1.27 -15.76
N ASN A 12 3.43 2.43 -15.29
CA ASN A 12 4.31 3.44 -14.69
C ASN A 12 5.01 2.85 -13.44
N LEU A 13 6.35 2.93 -13.42
CA LEU A 13 7.20 2.43 -12.34
C LEU A 13 6.81 3.00 -10.96
N ILE A 14 6.24 4.20 -10.90
CA ILE A 14 5.74 4.83 -9.67
C ILE A 14 4.68 3.96 -8.98
N TYR A 15 3.81 3.27 -9.74
CA TYR A 15 2.77 2.43 -9.15
C TYR A 15 3.36 1.16 -8.53
N VAL A 16 4.34 0.57 -9.21
CA VAL A 16 5.03 -0.62 -8.72
C VAL A 16 5.86 -0.29 -7.48
N GLU A 17 6.55 0.85 -7.47
CA GLU A 17 7.25 1.35 -6.30
C GLU A 17 6.28 1.60 -5.12
N THR A 18 5.12 2.19 -5.39
CA THR A 18 4.09 2.46 -4.37
C THR A 18 3.54 1.16 -3.77
N ILE A 19 3.28 0.14 -4.61
CA ILE A 19 2.84 -1.18 -4.15
C ILE A 19 3.91 -1.82 -3.26
N LEU A 20 5.18 -1.79 -3.66
CA LEU A 20 6.28 -2.33 -2.86
C LEU A 20 6.42 -1.61 -1.51
N LYS A 21 6.26 -0.28 -1.48
CA LYS A 21 6.22 0.50 -0.23
C LYS A 21 5.07 0.08 0.68
N ILE A 22 3.86 -0.11 0.12
CA ILE A 22 2.69 -0.60 0.87
C ILE A 22 2.97 -1.97 1.49
N ILE A 23 3.54 -2.91 0.72
CA ILE A 23 3.88 -4.25 1.21
C ILE A 23 4.90 -4.15 2.36
N GLY A 24 5.92 -3.31 2.21
CA GLY A 24 6.92 -3.08 3.27
C GLY A 24 6.30 -2.52 4.55
N ILE A 25 5.46 -1.50 4.43
CA ILE A 25 4.75 -0.89 5.58
C ILE A 25 3.87 -1.94 6.26
N ALA A 26 3.11 -2.72 5.50
CA ALA A 26 2.23 -3.75 6.06
C ALA A 26 3.02 -4.78 6.88
N TYR A 27 4.13 -5.27 6.34
CA TYR A 27 4.94 -6.28 7.02
C TYR A 27 5.60 -5.73 8.30
N ILE A 28 6.15 -4.51 8.24
CA ILE A 28 6.78 -3.87 9.39
C ILE A 28 5.75 -3.55 10.48
N ALA A 29 4.59 -3.00 10.11
CA ALA A 29 3.54 -2.65 11.05
C ALA A 29 2.96 -3.88 11.75
N GLU A 30 2.69 -4.96 10.99
CA GLU A 30 2.18 -6.21 11.55
C GLU A 30 3.19 -6.85 12.50
N PHE A 31 4.46 -6.93 12.10
CA PHE A 31 5.52 -7.47 12.93
C PHE A 31 5.70 -6.67 14.24
N ALA A 32 5.73 -5.34 14.16
CA ALA A 32 5.84 -4.48 15.32
C ALA A 32 4.62 -4.59 16.26
N ALA A 33 3.41 -4.74 15.70
CA ALA A 33 2.20 -4.96 16.48
C ALA A 33 2.22 -6.32 17.20
N GLN A 34 2.67 -7.38 16.53
CA GLN A 34 2.80 -8.71 17.13
C GLN A 34 3.80 -8.73 18.28
N ILE A 35 5.00 -8.16 18.11
CA ILE A 35 5.98 -8.02 19.20
C ILE A 35 5.39 -7.24 20.38
N SER A 36 4.64 -6.17 20.09
CA SER A 36 4.00 -5.36 21.13
C SER A 36 2.93 -6.15 21.89
N LYS A 37 2.16 -7.01 21.21
CA LYS A 37 1.19 -7.92 21.86
C LYS A 37 1.92 -8.95 22.74
N ASP A 38 3.00 -9.53 22.24
CA ASP A 38 3.80 -10.52 22.97
C ASP A 38 4.44 -9.93 24.25
N ALA A 39 4.75 -8.62 24.24
CA ALA A 39 5.18 -7.86 25.41
C ALA A 39 4.05 -7.46 26.38
N GLY A 40 2.81 -7.87 26.13
CA GLY A 40 1.63 -7.48 26.93
C GLY A 40 1.10 -6.06 26.64
N LEU A 41 1.64 -5.36 25.63
CA LEU A 41 1.29 -3.99 25.27
C LEU A 41 0.22 -3.94 24.17
N GLY A 42 -0.93 -4.58 24.41
CA GLY A 42 -2.00 -4.69 23.42
C GLY A 42 -2.55 -3.33 22.92
N SER A 43 -2.62 -2.33 23.80
CA SER A 43 -3.10 -0.98 23.43
C SER A 43 -2.14 -0.25 22.47
N ILE A 44 -0.84 -0.50 22.59
CA ILE A 44 0.19 0.03 21.67
C ILE A 44 0.12 -0.72 20.34
N ALA A 45 0.00 -2.04 20.39
CA ALA A 45 -0.15 -2.87 19.19
C ALA A 45 -1.32 -2.40 18.31
N SER A 46 -2.49 -2.15 18.89
CA SER A 46 -3.66 -1.65 18.14
C SER A 46 -3.40 -0.27 17.50
N LYS A 47 -2.60 0.59 18.14
CA LYS A 47 -2.21 1.89 17.56
C LYS A 47 -1.24 1.72 16.40
N ILE A 48 -0.30 0.77 16.48
CA ILE A 48 0.63 0.43 15.39
C ILE A 48 -0.16 -0.09 14.17
N GLU A 49 -1.10 -1.02 14.38
CA GLU A 49 -1.95 -1.54 13.30
C GLU A 49 -2.76 -0.43 12.63
N LEU A 50 -3.36 0.46 13.43
CA LEU A 50 -4.12 1.60 12.90
C LEU A 50 -3.22 2.53 12.08
N ALA A 51 -2.04 2.87 12.58
CA ALA A 51 -1.09 3.73 11.88
C ALA A 51 -0.66 3.10 10.54
N GLY A 52 -0.34 1.81 10.54
CA GLY A 52 -0.01 1.06 9.31
C GLY A 52 -1.13 1.13 8.29
N LYS A 53 -2.39 0.88 8.71
CA LYS A 53 -3.57 0.97 7.85
C LYS A 53 -3.77 2.38 7.27
N VAL A 54 -3.67 3.42 8.10
CA VAL A 54 -3.84 4.80 7.65
C VAL A 54 -2.77 5.19 6.63
N LEU A 55 -1.51 4.80 6.85
CA LEU A 55 -0.42 5.05 5.90
C LEU A 55 -0.65 4.34 4.56
N ILE A 56 -1.03 3.06 4.60
CA ILE A 56 -1.35 2.28 3.40
C ILE A 56 -2.51 2.92 2.62
N LEU A 57 -3.58 3.31 3.32
CA LEU A 57 -4.74 3.95 2.71
C LEU A 57 -4.37 5.29 2.06
N ALA A 58 -3.60 6.13 2.74
CA ALA A 58 -3.14 7.41 2.20
C ALA A 58 -2.32 7.22 0.92
N MET A 59 -1.45 6.21 0.88
CA MET A 59 -0.66 5.87 -0.31
C MET A 59 -1.47 5.21 -1.43
N ALA A 60 -2.62 4.61 -1.12
CA ALA A 60 -3.49 3.99 -2.11
C ALA A 60 -4.38 5.01 -2.84
N VAL A 61 -4.62 6.20 -2.26
CA VAL A 61 -5.48 7.24 -2.88
C VAL A 61 -5.06 7.61 -4.31
N PRO A 62 -3.77 7.88 -4.61
CA PRO A 62 -3.34 8.21 -5.97
C PRO A 62 -3.59 7.07 -6.96
N ILE A 63 -3.36 5.82 -6.55
CA ILE A 63 -3.61 4.64 -7.38
C ILE A 63 -5.11 4.51 -7.70
N LEU A 64 -5.96 4.70 -6.70
CA LEU A 64 -7.42 4.69 -6.88
C LEU A 64 -7.88 5.81 -7.82
N THR A 65 -7.29 7.00 -7.71
CA THR A 65 -7.60 8.15 -8.58
C THR A 65 -7.31 7.82 -10.04
N VAL A 66 -6.11 7.32 -10.33
CA VAL A 66 -5.69 6.91 -11.68
C VAL A 66 -6.59 5.80 -12.22
N LEU A 67 -6.95 4.82 -11.39
CA LEU A 67 -7.88 3.77 -11.78
C LEU A 67 -9.25 4.33 -12.17
N ILE A 68 -9.79 5.27 -11.39
CA ILE A 68 -11.07 5.92 -11.67
C ILE A 68 -10.99 6.71 -12.98
N GLU A 69 -9.94 7.53 -13.16
CA GLU A 69 -9.71 8.27 -14.40
C GLU A 69 -9.61 7.35 -15.62
N THR A 70 -8.89 6.22 -15.47
CA THR A 70 -8.77 5.21 -16.52
C THR A 70 -10.12 4.60 -16.86
N ILE A 71 -10.95 4.25 -15.86
CA ILE A 71 -12.29 3.70 -16.08
C ILE A 71 -13.18 4.73 -16.79
N ILE A 72 -13.18 5.98 -16.34
CA ILE A 72 -13.98 7.07 -16.95
C ILE A 72 -13.55 7.28 -18.40
N GLY A 73 -12.25 7.27 -18.69
CA GLY A 73 -11.71 7.41 -20.05
C GLY A 73 -12.09 6.28 -21.02
N LEU A 74 -12.50 5.13 -20.49
CA LEU A 74 -12.99 3.99 -21.29
C LEU A 74 -14.51 4.05 -21.55
N ILE A 75 -15.25 4.91 -20.85
CA ILE A 75 -16.68 5.10 -21.10
C ILE A 75 -16.82 5.92 -22.39
N PRO A 76 -17.47 5.37 -23.45
CA PRO A 76 -17.80 6.17 -24.62
C PRO A 76 -18.83 7.22 -24.22
N VAL A 77 -18.53 8.49 -24.50
CA VAL A 77 -19.42 9.64 -24.29
C VAL A 77 -20.72 9.50 -25.08
#